data_AF-A0A535VGZ8-F1
#
_entry.id   AF-A0A535VGZ8-F1
#
_cell.length_a   1.000
_cell.length_b   1.000
_cell.length_c   1.000
_cell.angle_alpha   90.00
_cell.angle_beta   90.00
_cell.angle_gamma   90.00
#
_symmetry.space_group_name_H-M   'P 1'
#
loop_
_entity.id
_entity.type
_entity.pdbx_description
1 polymer ?
#
loop_
_entity_poly.entity_id
_entity_poly.type
_entity_poly.pdbx_seq_one_letter_code
_entity_poly.pdbx_strand_id
1 'polypeptide(L)'
;MERGRLRRPWGLVILSVAKDLCRCGSQRALTEADEAERAQDLKAVRRALTRAVEVYQGDVLPSCYDEWIIPVRDRLRQAFLQALDRLIGLLEGERDYATAISMAQRLLRLDPLHEATYRQLMDLYAASGDRASALRTYHTCTTVLERDLKYAPSPI
;
A
#
# COMPACT_ATOMS: atom_id res chain seq x y z
N MET A 1 -4.26 50.47 22.34
CA MET A 1 -2.88 50.27 21.84
C MET A 1 -2.63 48.79 21.73
N GLU A 2 -2.46 48.35 20.48
CA GLU A 2 -2.58 46.98 20.00
C GLU A 2 -1.34 46.15 20.31
N ARG A 3 -1.52 44.94 20.86
CA ARG A 3 -0.47 43.92 20.89
C ARG A 3 -0.50 43.15 19.57
N GLY A 4 0.42 43.53 18.69
CA GLY A 4 0.65 42.98 17.36
C GLY A 4 0.81 41.46 17.36
N ARG A 5 -0.23 40.82 16.81
CA ARG A 5 -0.21 39.59 16.03
C ARG A 5 1.04 39.54 15.13
N LEU A 6 1.86 38.48 15.24
CA LEU A 6 2.55 37.83 14.12
C LEU A 6 3.12 36.48 14.58
N ARG A 7 2.27 35.46 14.42
CA ARG A 7 2.57 34.04 14.61
C ARG A 7 2.87 33.45 13.21
N ARG A 8 4.09 32.93 13.03
CA ARG A 8 4.60 32.00 11.97
C ARG A 8 4.97 32.59 10.59
N PRO A 9 6.05 32.07 9.94
CA PRO A 9 5.79 31.29 8.71
C PRO A 9 6.74 30.10 8.39
N TRP A 10 7.47 29.49 9.32
CA TRP A 10 8.32 28.32 8.95
C TRP A 10 7.53 26.99 8.84
N GLY A 11 6.33 26.90 9.44
CA GLY A 11 5.49 25.69 9.36
C GLY A 11 4.83 25.48 7.99
N LEU A 12 4.40 26.54 7.31
CA LEU A 12 3.68 26.47 6.03
C LEU A 12 4.56 26.03 4.85
N VAL A 13 5.86 26.37 4.87
CA VAL A 13 6.80 26.01 3.80
C VAL A 13 7.17 24.52 3.87
N ILE A 14 7.41 23.97 5.06
CA ILE A 14 7.63 22.52 5.26
C ILE A 14 6.35 21.74 4.93
N LEU A 15 5.18 22.27 5.31
CA LEU A 15 3.87 21.71 4.97
C LEU A 15 3.60 21.64 3.46
N SER A 16 4.02 22.65 2.69
CA SER A 16 3.88 22.65 1.23
C SER A 16 4.86 21.68 0.59
N VAL A 17 6.16 21.78 0.93
CA VAL A 17 7.20 20.95 0.31
C VAL A 17 7.01 19.46 0.63
N ALA A 18 6.57 19.10 1.84
CA ALA A 18 6.25 17.71 2.20
C ALA A 18 4.94 17.21 1.56
N LYS A 19 3.91 18.07 1.43
CA LYS A 19 2.70 17.75 0.67
C LYS A 19 3.01 17.53 -0.81
N ASP A 20 3.91 18.29 -1.39
CA ASP A 20 4.21 18.26 -2.82
C ASP A 20 5.17 17.11 -3.16
N LEU A 21 6.18 16.83 -2.32
CA LEU A 21 7.09 15.69 -2.53
C LEU A 21 6.35 14.35 -2.52
N CYS A 22 5.36 14.18 -1.63
CA CYS A 22 4.70 12.87 -1.48
C CYS A 22 3.43 12.71 -2.33
N ARG A 23 2.75 13.81 -2.67
CA ARG A 23 1.60 13.81 -3.58
C ARG A 23 2.00 13.55 -5.04
N CYS A 24 3.25 13.79 -5.43
CA CYS A 24 3.67 13.64 -6.83
C CYS A 24 4.20 12.25 -7.21
N GLY A 25 4.67 11.42 -6.29
CA GLY A 25 5.27 10.12 -6.67
C GLY A 25 4.23 9.05 -6.97
N SER A 26 3.63 8.51 -5.91
CA SER A 26 2.70 7.36 -6.00
C SER A 26 1.37 7.72 -6.67
N GLN A 27 0.83 8.93 -6.44
CA GLN A 27 -0.43 9.34 -7.08
C GLN A 27 -0.26 9.50 -8.60
N ARG A 28 0.84 10.09 -9.05
CA ARG A 28 1.13 10.18 -10.50
C ARG A 28 1.26 8.80 -11.10
N ALA A 29 1.96 7.89 -10.44
CA ALA A 29 2.13 6.54 -10.93
C ALA A 29 0.80 5.77 -11.02
N LEU A 30 -0.15 5.99 -10.10
CA LEU A 30 -1.51 5.46 -10.23
C LEU A 30 -2.29 6.10 -11.39
N THR A 31 -2.20 7.42 -11.57
CA THR A 31 -2.86 8.10 -12.70
C THR A 31 -2.28 7.63 -14.04
N GLU A 32 -0.96 7.47 -14.14
CA GLU A 32 -0.29 6.88 -15.30
C GLU A 32 -0.75 5.44 -15.56
N ALA A 33 -0.95 4.64 -14.50
CA ALA A 33 -1.49 3.28 -14.65
C ALA A 33 -2.93 3.31 -15.20
N ASP A 34 -3.79 4.20 -14.70
CA ASP A 34 -5.16 4.35 -15.20
C ASP A 34 -5.20 4.84 -16.66
N GLU A 35 -4.31 5.74 -17.05
CA GLU A 35 -4.15 6.19 -18.43
C GLU A 35 -3.69 5.06 -19.34
N ALA A 36 -2.70 4.28 -18.88
CA ALA A 36 -2.20 3.11 -19.61
C ALA A 36 -3.26 2.01 -19.75
N GLU A 37 -4.11 1.80 -18.76
CA GLU A 37 -5.25 0.87 -18.83
C GLU A 37 -6.26 1.31 -19.89
N ARG A 38 -6.60 2.61 -19.95
CA ARG A 38 -7.47 3.15 -21.00
C ARG A 38 -6.87 2.98 -22.39
N ALA A 39 -5.55 3.09 -22.51
CA ALA A 39 -4.82 2.84 -23.74
C ALA A 39 -4.60 1.34 -24.03
N GLN A 40 -5.05 0.44 -23.14
CA GLN A 40 -4.85 -1.01 -23.20
C GLN A 40 -3.38 -1.45 -23.32
N ASP A 41 -2.43 -0.64 -22.83
CA ASP A 41 -1.01 -0.97 -22.81
C ASP A 41 -0.62 -1.61 -21.46
N LEU A 42 -0.79 -2.93 -21.36
CA LEU A 42 -0.46 -3.70 -20.16
C LEU A 42 1.00 -3.53 -19.71
N LYS A 43 1.95 -3.31 -20.64
CA LYS A 43 3.36 -3.08 -20.27
C LYS A 43 3.53 -1.72 -19.61
N ALA A 44 2.84 -0.68 -20.11
CA ALA A 44 2.84 0.62 -19.46
C ALA A 44 2.16 0.57 -18.09
N VAL A 45 1.05 -0.17 -17.96
CA VAL A 45 0.39 -0.41 -16.66
C VAL A 45 1.36 -1.06 -15.68
N ARG A 46 2.03 -2.16 -16.08
CA ARG A 46 3.02 -2.83 -15.22
C ARG A 46 4.10 -1.87 -14.75
N ARG A 47 4.71 -1.10 -15.67
CA ARG A 47 5.77 -0.13 -15.34
C ARG A 47 5.29 0.93 -14.36
N ALA A 48 4.09 1.49 -14.57
CA ALA A 48 3.54 2.52 -13.71
C ALA A 48 3.25 1.98 -12.31
N LEU A 49 2.61 0.81 -12.20
CA LEU A 49 2.32 0.16 -10.92
C LEU A 49 3.59 -0.25 -10.16
N THR A 50 4.58 -0.83 -10.84
CA THR A 50 5.88 -1.15 -10.23
C THR A 50 6.53 0.11 -9.65
N ARG A 51 6.54 1.21 -10.40
CA ARG A 51 7.09 2.49 -9.91
C ARG A 51 6.32 3.02 -8.70
N ALA A 52 4.98 2.94 -8.70
CA ALA A 52 4.15 3.36 -7.57
C ALA A 52 4.55 2.62 -6.28
N VAL A 53 4.79 1.31 -6.40
CA VAL A 53 5.15 0.41 -5.32
C VAL A 53 6.61 0.59 -4.85
N GLU A 54 7.53 0.96 -5.74
CA GLU A 54 8.93 1.23 -5.39
C GLU A 54 9.12 2.58 -4.69
N VAL A 55 8.35 3.59 -5.07
CA VAL A 55 8.43 4.94 -4.48
C VAL A 55 7.97 4.95 -3.02
N TYR A 56 7.03 4.09 -2.66
CA TYR A 56 6.54 4.01 -1.28
C TYR A 56 7.48 3.15 -0.41
N GLN A 57 8.20 3.81 0.51
CA GLN A 57 9.16 3.17 1.42
C GLN A 57 8.69 3.12 2.89
N GLY A 58 7.43 3.48 3.15
CA GLY A 58 6.86 3.55 4.50
C GLY A 58 6.29 4.93 4.82
N ASP A 59 6.00 5.15 6.10
CA ASP A 59 5.35 6.37 6.58
C ASP A 59 6.18 7.63 6.29
N VAL A 60 5.50 8.63 5.74
CA VAL A 60 6.09 9.93 5.46
C VAL A 60 6.30 10.69 6.77
N LEU A 61 7.50 11.25 6.93
CA LEU A 61 7.90 12.02 8.11
C LEU A 61 7.59 11.26 9.41
N PRO A 62 8.11 10.05 9.65
CA PRO A 62 7.64 9.16 10.71
C PRO A 62 7.71 9.79 12.11
N SER A 63 8.61 10.76 12.32
CA SER A 63 8.78 11.50 13.58
C SER A 63 7.80 12.68 13.76
N CYS A 64 6.96 13.00 12.77
CA CYS A 64 5.94 14.03 12.86
C CYS A 64 4.61 13.42 13.33
N TYR A 65 4.03 13.99 14.37
CA TYR A 65 2.76 13.53 14.96
C TYR A 65 1.64 14.57 14.85
N ASP A 66 1.84 15.61 14.03
CA ASP A 66 0.82 16.63 13.82
C ASP A 66 -0.44 16.04 13.15
N GLU A 67 -1.63 16.44 13.57
CA GLU A 67 -2.89 15.88 13.05
C GLU A 67 -3.03 15.95 11.51
N TRP A 68 -2.41 16.95 10.88
CA TRP A 68 -2.48 17.11 9.42
C TRP A 68 -1.74 16.02 8.64
N ILE A 69 -0.73 15.34 9.23
CA ILE A 69 0.05 14.31 8.51
C ILE A 69 -0.69 12.96 8.46
N ILE A 70 -1.56 12.70 9.44
CA ILE A 70 -2.33 11.45 9.56
C ILE A 70 -3.15 11.16 8.28
N PRO A 71 -4.02 12.05 7.78
CA PRO A 71 -4.78 11.79 6.56
C PRO A 71 -3.90 11.72 5.30
N VAL A 72 -2.69 12.27 5.33
CA VAL A 72 -1.74 12.16 4.21
C VAL A 72 -1.12 10.76 4.18
N ARG A 73 -0.66 10.25 5.32
CA ARG A 73 -0.13 8.89 5.44
C ARG A 73 -1.19 7.86 5.06
N ASP A 74 -2.41 8.02 5.55
CA ASP A 74 -3.48 7.07 5.24
C ASP A 74 -3.79 7.02 3.73
N ARG A 75 -3.89 8.18 3.07
CA ARG A 75 -4.07 8.24 1.61
C ARG A 75 -2.94 7.58 0.83
N LEU A 76 -1.69 7.81 1.24
CA LEU A 76 -0.53 7.21 0.57
C LEU A 76 -0.47 5.70 0.78
N ARG A 77 -0.78 5.24 1.98
CA ARG A 77 -0.89 3.81 2.30
C ARG A 77 -1.99 3.16 1.46
N GLN A 78 -3.17 3.77 1.34
CA GLN A 78 -4.26 3.28 0.51
C GLN A 78 -3.87 3.22 -0.98
N ALA A 79 -3.26 4.28 -1.50
CA ALA A 79 -2.77 4.34 -2.87
C ALA A 79 -1.74 3.22 -3.15
N PHE A 80 -0.83 3.01 -2.20
CA PHE A 80 0.17 1.95 -2.28
C PHE A 80 -0.45 0.54 -2.26
N LEU A 81 -1.40 0.28 -1.35
CA LEU A 81 -2.12 -0.99 -1.29
C LEU A 81 -2.89 -1.28 -2.58
N GLN A 82 -3.56 -0.26 -3.13
CA GLN A 82 -4.25 -0.37 -4.42
C GLN A 82 -3.28 -0.68 -5.58
N ALA A 83 -2.11 -0.04 -5.60
CA ALA A 83 -1.10 -0.30 -6.61
C ALA A 83 -0.55 -1.73 -6.52
N LEU A 84 -0.29 -2.22 -5.30
CA LEU A 84 0.15 -3.60 -5.06
C LEU A 84 -0.89 -4.61 -5.54
N ASP A 85 -2.15 -4.44 -5.16
CA ASP A 85 -3.22 -5.37 -5.51
C ASP A 85 -3.38 -5.50 -7.04
N ARG A 86 -3.42 -4.35 -7.74
CA ARG A 86 -3.45 -4.31 -9.22
C ARG A 86 -2.21 -4.96 -9.83
N LEU A 87 -1.03 -4.70 -9.28
CA LEU A 87 0.22 -5.27 -9.79
C LEU A 87 0.24 -6.79 -9.61
N ILE A 88 -0.23 -7.30 -8.47
CA ILE A 88 -0.33 -8.75 -8.19
C ILE A 88 -1.23 -9.41 -9.23
N GLY A 89 -2.43 -8.87 -9.49
CA GLY A 89 -3.34 -9.41 -10.50
C GLY A 89 -2.77 -9.38 -11.91
N LEU A 90 -2.03 -8.32 -12.28
CA LEU A 90 -1.36 -8.25 -13.57
C LEU A 90 -0.25 -9.31 -13.71
N LEU A 91 0.58 -9.47 -12.68
CA LEU A 91 1.65 -10.46 -12.64
C LEU A 91 1.09 -11.89 -12.68
N GLU A 92 -0.03 -12.14 -12.01
CA GLU A 92 -0.75 -13.42 -12.08
C GLU A 92 -1.21 -13.72 -13.51
N GLY A 93 -1.82 -12.74 -14.19
CA GLY A 93 -2.22 -12.87 -15.60
C GLY A 93 -1.04 -13.13 -16.54
N GLU A 94 0.13 -12.54 -16.25
CA GLU A 94 1.39 -12.78 -16.97
C GLU A 94 2.08 -14.10 -16.58
N ARG A 95 1.54 -14.84 -15.59
CA ARG A 95 2.14 -16.05 -14.99
C ARG A 95 3.51 -15.81 -14.34
N ASP A 96 3.82 -14.57 -13.99
CA ASP A 96 5.00 -14.18 -13.20
C ASP A 96 4.72 -14.39 -11.70
N TYR A 97 4.44 -15.65 -11.33
CA TYR A 97 4.00 -16.00 -9.97
C TYR A 97 5.04 -15.67 -8.91
N ALA A 98 6.33 -15.81 -9.23
CA ALA A 98 7.42 -15.51 -8.29
C ALA A 98 7.38 -14.04 -7.86
N THR A 99 7.22 -13.12 -8.81
CA THR A 99 7.11 -11.68 -8.52
C THR A 99 5.79 -11.37 -7.82
N ALA A 100 4.68 -11.97 -8.25
CA ALA A 100 3.36 -11.79 -7.63
C ALA A 100 3.37 -12.19 -6.15
N ILE A 101 3.96 -13.35 -5.83
CA ILE A 101 4.13 -13.87 -4.46
C ILE A 101 4.94 -12.89 -3.61
N SER A 102 6.05 -12.37 -4.14
CA SER A 102 6.88 -11.37 -3.43
C SER A 102 6.10 -10.10 -3.11
N MET A 103 5.28 -9.62 -4.05
CA MET A 103 4.42 -8.44 -3.86
C MET A 103 3.32 -8.68 -2.84
N ALA A 104 2.64 -9.84 -2.90
CA ALA A 104 1.61 -10.21 -1.93
C ALA A 104 2.17 -10.36 -0.50
N GLN A 105 3.35 -10.98 -0.35
CA GLN A 105 4.05 -11.03 0.94
C GLN A 105 4.42 -9.64 1.45
N ARG A 106 4.80 -8.71 0.56
CA ARG A 106 5.09 -7.32 0.94
C ARG A 106 3.85 -6.60 1.45
N LEU A 107 2.69 -6.83 0.82
CA LEU A 107 1.41 -6.30 1.27
C LEU A 107 1.09 -6.82 2.68
N LEU A 108 1.20 -8.13 2.94
CA LEU A 108 0.94 -8.72 4.25
C LEU A 108 1.89 -8.26 5.36
N ARG A 109 3.12 -7.84 5.03
CA ARG A 109 4.01 -7.21 6.03
C ARG A 109 3.53 -5.83 6.48
N LEU A 110 2.76 -5.14 5.64
CA LEU A 110 2.23 -3.80 5.92
C LEU A 110 0.81 -3.85 6.48
N ASP A 111 0.01 -4.81 6.03
CA ASP A 111 -1.32 -5.09 6.56
C ASP A 111 -1.48 -6.60 6.81
N PRO A 112 -1.06 -7.09 8.00
CA PRO A 112 -1.16 -8.51 8.35
C PRO A 112 -2.58 -9.04 8.45
N LEU A 113 -3.60 -8.16 8.49
CA LEU A 113 -5.01 -8.52 8.60
C LEU A 113 -5.74 -8.51 7.25
N HIS A 114 -5.02 -8.27 6.15
CA HIS A 114 -5.61 -8.20 4.82
C HIS A 114 -5.97 -9.60 4.26
N GLU A 115 -7.15 -10.11 4.62
CA GLU A 115 -7.64 -11.46 4.27
C GLU A 115 -7.61 -11.75 2.77
N ALA A 116 -7.95 -10.75 1.94
CA ALA A 116 -7.98 -10.92 0.48
C ALA A 116 -6.59 -11.24 -0.08
N THR A 117 -5.52 -10.71 0.53
CA THR A 117 -4.15 -10.99 0.08
C THR A 117 -3.68 -12.38 0.50
N TYR A 118 -4.11 -12.88 1.68
CA TYR A 118 -3.85 -14.29 2.01
C TYR A 118 -4.50 -15.22 0.97
N ARG A 119 -5.72 -14.91 0.53
CA ARG A 119 -6.41 -15.69 -0.51
C ARG A 119 -5.64 -15.67 -1.83
N GLN A 120 -5.30 -14.48 -2.33
CA GLN A 120 -4.47 -14.34 -3.54
C GLN A 120 -3.14 -15.09 -3.41
N LEU A 121 -2.47 -14.99 -2.26
CA LEU A 121 -1.20 -15.69 -2.04
C LEU A 121 -1.37 -17.22 -2.06
N MET A 122 -2.46 -17.75 -1.53
CA MET A 122 -2.80 -19.18 -1.64
C MET A 122 -3.06 -19.59 -3.09
N ASP A 123 -3.78 -18.77 -3.85
CA ASP A 123 -4.09 -19.03 -5.27
C ASP A 123 -2.80 -19.00 -6.12
N LEU A 124 -1.91 -18.03 -5.88
CA LEU A 124 -0.60 -17.94 -6.54
C LEU A 124 0.31 -19.15 -6.23
N TYR A 125 0.32 -19.61 -4.97
CA TYR A 125 1.06 -20.82 -4.62
C TYR A 125 0.47 -22.07 -5.28
N ALA A 126 -0.87 -22.17 -5.36
CA ALA A 126 -1.52 -23.26 -6.07
C ALA A 126 -1.20 -23.23 -7.58
N ALA A 127 -1.24 -22.05 -8.21
CA ALA A 127 -0.94 -21.85 -9.62
C ALA A 127 0.53 -22.12 -9.97
N SER A 128 1.45 -21.88 -9.03
CA SER A 128 2.88 -22.21 -9.18
C SER A 128 3.24 -23.66 -8.77
N GLY A 129 2.27 -24.44 -8.29
CA GLY A 129 2.45 -25.85 -7.90
C GLY A 129 2.93 -26.07 -6.47
N ASP A 130 3.13 -25.02 -5.68
CA ASP A 130 3.57 -25.10 -4.28
C ASP A 130 2.38 -25.19 -3.30
N ARG A 131 1.70 -26.34 -3.32
CA ARG A 131 0.56 -26.60 -2.42
C ARG A 131 0.94 -26.50 -0.93
N ALA A 132 2.19 -26.80 -0.58
CA ALA A 132 2.66 -26.75 0.79
C ALA A 132 2.69 -25.30 1.31
N SER A 133 3.17 -24.35 0.50
CA SER A 133 3.12 -22.92 0.83
C SER A 133 1.70 -22.38 0.92
N ALA A 134 0.77 -22.83 0.07
CA ALA A 134 -0.64 -22.45 0.18
C ALA A 134 -1.23 -22.86 1.54
N LEU A 135 -1.00 -24.10 1.99
CA LEU A 135 -1.46 -24.57 3.30
C LEU A 135 -0.82 -23.84 4.48
N ARG A 136 0.50 -23.55 4.40
CA ARG A 136 1.17 -22.73 5.42
C ARG A 136 0.58 -21.32 5.49
N THR A 137 0.23 -20.75 4.34
CA THR A 137 -0.39 -19.42 4.25
C THR A 137 -1.77 -19.40 4.91
N TYR A 138 -2.60 -20.42 4.67
CA TYR A 138 -3.88 -20.59 5.35
C TYR A 138 -3.72 -20.65 6.88
N HIS A 139 -2.77 -21.45 7.36
CA HIS A 139 -2.54 -21.59 8.81
C HIS A 139 -1.99 -20.30 9.43
N THR A 140 -1.17 -19.56 8.70
CA THR A 140 -0.68 -18.24 9.13
C THR A 140 -1.84 -17.25 9.23
N CYS A 141 -2.69 -17.17 8.20
CA CYS A 141 -3.87 -16.31 8.16
C CYS A 141 -4.78 -16.54 9.37
N THR A 142 -5.17 -17.80 9.59
CA THR A 142 -6.02 -18.19 10.73
C THR A 142 -5.38 -17.82 12.07
N THR A 143 -4.08 -18.08 12.25
CA THR A 143 -3.36 -17.73 13.49
C THR A 143 -3.33 -16.22 13.74
N VAL A 144 -3.05 -15.42 12.70
CA VAL A 144 -2.97 -13.96 12.81
C VAL A 144 -4.34 -13.36 13.12
N LEU A 145 -5.38 -13.76 12.38
CA LEU A 145 -6.75 -13.30 12.60
C LEU A 145 -7.27 -13.70 13.98
N GLU A 146 -7.07 -14.95 14.39
CA GLU A 146 -7.49 -15.39 15.72
C GLU A 146 -6.81 -14.60 16.84
N ARG A 147 -5.52 -14.28 16.68
CA ARG A 147 -4.79 -13.49 17.68
C ARG A 147 -5.41 -12.12 17.85
N ASP A 148 -5.71 -11.42 16.76
CA ASP A 148 -6.20 -10.05 16.81
C ASP A 148 -7.70 -9.96 17.13
N LEU A 149 -8.53 -10.91 16.66
CA LEU A 149 -9.96 -11.00 17.02
C LEU A 149 -10.19 -11.37 18.49
N LYS A 150 -9.24 -12.03 19.14
CA LYS A 150 -9.27 -12.25 20.61
C LYS A 150 -9.10 -10.94 21.41
N TYR A 151 -8.80 -9.82 20.75
CA TYR A 151 -8.68 -8.48 21.35
C TYR A 151 -9.76 -7.48 20.87
N ALA A 152 -11.06 -7.84 20.80
CA ALA A 152 -12.20 -6.89 20.91
C ALA A 152 -13.56 -7.64 20.96
N PRO A 153 -14.55 -7.21 21.77
CA PRO A 153 -14.92 -5.81 21.99
C PRO A 153 -14.64 -5.28 23.39
N SER A 154 -14.31 -3.98 23.47
CA SER A 154 -14.51 -3.20 24.70
C SER A 154 -16.00 -3.21 25.06
N PRO A 155 -16.36 -3.33 26.34
CA PRO A 155 -17.76 -3.26 26.75
C PRO A 155 -18.34 -1.90 26.33
N ILE A 156 -19.49 -1.98 25.64
CA ILE A 156 -20.39 -0.87 25.32
C ILE A 156 -20.94 -0.22 26.58
#